data_AF-A0A4S4D486-F1
#
_entry.id   AF-A0A4S4D486-F1
#
_cell.length_a   1.000
_cell.length_b   1.000
_cell.length_c   1.000
_cell.angle_alpha   90.00
_cell.angle_beta   90.00
_cell.angle_gamma   90.00
#
_symmetry.space_group_name_H-M   'P 1'
#
loop_
_entity.id
_entity.type
_entity.pdbx_description
1 polymer ?
#
loop_
_entity_poly.entity_id
_entity_poly.type
_entity_poly.pdbx_seq_one_letter_code
_entity_poly.pdbx_strand_id
1 'polypeptide(L)'
;MLGVFSSSIVSPPEELVAAGSRTPSPKIKATALVKRFLDSNQSAVSIQIGDDVQLAYTHHNQSPLQPRSFAVKDEIFCLFEGALDNLGSLKQQYGLAKSANEVVLVIEAYKALRDRAPYPPNHVVGHLEGSFAFIVYDKSTSTLFMATDQHGKVPLYWGITADGYVAFANDADLLKGACGKSLASFPQGCFYSTAVGGLRSYENPKNKITAVPATEEEIWGAKFMVEGPTVFAATKYHFLANLSSQKMDQQGHGQGQPPVTGVMGSSSQMPYGVAPYQANQMTGPAAPVSVGSIHSPAQLAQQQLAYQHIHQQQQQLLQQQLQSFWANQCQEIEQTTEFKNHSLPLARIKKIMKADEDVRMISAEAPVVFARACEMFILELTLRSWNHTEENKRRTLQKNDIAAAITRTDIFDFLVDIVPREDLKDEVLASMPRGTVPVGGPNEGLPYYYMPPQHASQAQQMWPQQPPHPYTTAQQMWPHQQQPPADS
;
A
#
# COMPACT_ATOMS: atom_id res chain seq x y z
N MET A 1 -23.93 0.35 7.93
CA MET A 1 -23.58 0.63 9.34
C MET A 1 -23.49 2.14 9.56
N LEU A 2 -23.69 2.61 10.79
CA LEU A 2 -23.59 4.02 11.19
C LEU A 2 -22.92 4.11 12.57
N GLY A 3 -21.94 4.99 12.73
CA GLY A 3 -21.37 5.37 14.02
C GLY A 3 -21.35 6.88 14.16
N VAL A 4 -21.83 7.41 15.28
CA VAL A 4 -21.94 8.84 15.55
C VAL A 4 -21.23 9.13 16.87
N PHE A 5 -20.31 10.10 16.84
CA PHE A 5 -19.38 10.38 17.93
C PHE A 5 -19.37 11.87 18.24
N SER A 6 -19.44 12.21 19.52
CA SER A 6 -19.34 13.59 20.01
C SER A 6 -17.91 14.11 19.90
N SER A 7 -17.76 15.42 20.10
CA SER A 7 -16.47 16.10 20.10
C SER A 7 -15.56 15.71 21.28
N SER A 8 -16.09 15.08 22.33
CA SER A 8 -15.28 14.56 23.44
C SER A 8 -14.48 13.31 23.02
N ILE A 9 -14.96 12.58 22.00
CA ILE A 9 -14.31 11.37 21.48
C ILE A 9 -13.43 11.69 20.28
N VAL A 10 -13.96 12.46 19.33
CA VAL A 10 -13.30 12.71 18.04
C VAL A 10 -13.40 14.19 17.67
N SER A 11 -12.25 14.78 17.38
CA SER A 11 -12.21 16.15 16.84
C SER A 11 -12.61 16.12 15.36
N PRO A 12 -13.58 16.96 14.93
CA PRO A 12 -13.96 17.04 13.52
C PRO A 12 -12.75 17.42 12.64
N PRO A 13 -12.54 16.76 11.50
CA PRO A 13 -11.47 17.12 10.58
C PRO A 13 -11.62 18.57 10.10
N GLU A 14 -10.58 19.38 10.26
CA GLU A 14 -10.60 20.80 9.91
C GLU A 14 -11.01 21.03 8.45
N GLU A 15 -10.63 20.11 7.57
CA GLU A 15 -10.93 20.21 6.14
C GLU A 15 -12.41 20.00 5.84
N LEU A 16 -13.12 19.17 6.63
CA LEU A 16 -14.57 19.00 6.54
C LEU A 16 -15.33 20.17 7.18
N VAL A 17 -14.77 20.77 8.23
CA VAL A 17 -15.28 22.01 8.83
C VAL A 17 -15.18 23.14 7.80
N ALA A 18 -14.02 23.28 7.16
CA ALA A 18 -13.78 24.26 6.11
C ALA A 18 -14.69 24.02 4.89
N ALA A 19 -14.87 22.76 4.47
CA ALA A 19 -15.75 22.42 3.36
C ALA A 19 -17.21 22.85 3.61
N GLY A 20 -17.76 22.53 4.77
CA GLY A 20 -19.12 22.95 5.12
C GLY A 20 -19.29 24.46 5.29
N SER A 21 -18.22 25.16 5.67
CA SER A 21 -18.23 26.62 5.80
C SER A 21 -18.20 27.31 4.43
N ARG A 22 -17.46 26.76 3.46
CA ARG A 22 -17.40 27.30 2.09
C ARG A 22 -18.72 27.15 1.34
N THR A 23 -19.41 26.03 1.52
CA THR A 23 -20.70 25.75 0.87
C THR A 23 -21.76 25.38 1.90
N PRO A 24 -22.37 26.38 2.56
CA PRO A 24 -23.42 26.16 3.55
C PRO A 24 -24.56 25.37 2.92
N SER A 25 -24.85 24.21 3.50
CA SER A 25 -25.88 23.29 3.05
C SER A 25 -26.69 22.84 4.25
N PRO A 26 -27.99 22.51 4.08
CA PRO A 26 -28.81 22.04 5.18
C PRO A 26 -28.16 20.82 5.86
N LYS A 27 -28.00 20.93 7.17
CA LYS A 27 -27.53 19.85 8.03
C LYS A 27 -28.61 19.51 9.04
N ILE A 28 -28.62 18.27 9.51
CA ILE A 28 -29.48 17.84 10.61
C ILE A 28 -28.63 17.47 11.82
N LYS A 29 -29.26 17.40 12.99
CA LYS A 29 -28.62 16.96 14.23
C LYS A 29 -28.32 15.45 14.19
N ALA A 30 -27.32 15.03 14.96
CA ALA A 30 -26.94 13.63 15.16
C ALA A 30 -28.16 12.73 15.48
N THR A 31 -29.01 13.16 16.41
CA THR A 31 -30.22 12.42 16.82
C THR A 31 -31.21 12.21 15.67
N ALA A 32 -31.37 13.20 14.80
CA ALA A 32 -32.21 13.11 13.61
C ALA A 32 -31.61 12.19 12.54
N LEU A 33 -30.28 12.20 12.39
CA LEU A 33 -29.56 11.27 11.51
C LEU A 33 -29.76 9.82 11.95
N VAL A 34 -29.59 9.51 13.24
CA VAL A 34 -29.81 8.14 13.73
C VAL A 34 -31.27 7.72 13.59
N LYS A 35 -32.22 8.61 13.91
CA LYS A 35 -33.65 8.33 13.67
C LYS A 35 -33.92 8.03 12.19
N ARG A 36 -33.37 8.81 11.26
CA ARG A 36 -33.49 8.57 9.82
C ARG A 36 -32.91 7.21 9.41
N PHE A 37 -31.76 6.82 9.97
CA PHE A 37 -31.18 5.50 9.71
C PHE A 37 -32.11 4.37 10.16
N LEU A 38 -32.69 4.48 11.35
CA LEU A 38 -33.62 3.49 11.91
C LEU A 38 -34.93 3.42 11.11
N ASP A 39 -35.49 4.57 10.73
CA ASP A 39 -36.74 4.65 9.96
C ASP A 39 -36.57 4.09 8.53
N SER A 40 -35.40 4.30 7.91
CA SER A 40 -35.11 3.83 6.55
C SER A 40 -34.71 2.36 6.44
N ASN A 41 -34.30 1.73 7.55
CA ASN A 41 -33.77 0.37 7.54
C ASN A 41 -34.57 -0.56 8.45
N GLN A 42 -35.32 -1.47 7.84
CA GLN A 42 -36.06 -2.49 8.59
C GLN A 42 -35.10 -3.31 9.47
N SER A 43 -35.54 -3.62 10.70
CA SER A 43 -34.77 -4.40 11.67
C SER A 43 -33.39 -3.82 11.99
N ALA A 44 -33.21 -2.50 11.83
CA ALA A 44 -32.02 -1.83 12.30
C ALA A 44 -31.93 -1.87 13.83
N VAL A 45 -30.72 -2.06 14.34
CA VAL A 45 -30.38 -2.04 15.75
C VAL A 45 -29.53 -0.81 16.00
N SER A 46 -29.81 -0.09 17.09
CA SER A 46 -28.96 1.00 17.57
C SER A 46 -28.64 0.81 19.05
N ILE A 47 -27.42 1.19 19.42
CA ILE A 47 -26.88 1.12 20.77
C ILE A 47 -26.29 2.49 21.10
N GLN A 48 -26.76 3.07 22.20
CA GLN A 48 -26.21 4.27 22.79
C GLN A 48 -25.19 3.89 23.87
N ILE A 49 -24.00 4.48 23.83
CA ILE A 49 -22.90 4.20 24.76
C ILE A 49 -22.52 5.53 25.43
N GLY A 50 -23.02 5.73 26.66
CA GLY A 50 -22.95 7.03 27.32
C GLY A 50 -23.68 8.13 26.53
N ASP A 51 -23.29 9.38 26.72
CA ASP A 51 -23.86 10.52 26.00
C ASP A 51 -23.10 10.85 24.70
N ASP A 52 -21.96 10.18 24.50
CA ASP A 52 -20.97 10.57 23.51
C ASP A 52 -20.98 9.74 22.24
N VAL A 53 -21.47 8.50 22.29
CA VAL A 53 -21.38 7.56 21.17
C VAL A 53 -22.71 6.86 20.90
N GLN A 54 -23.11 6.85 19.62
CA GLN A 54 -24.23 6.07 19.13
C GLN A 54 -23.81 5.22 17.94
N LEU A 55 -23.97 3.90 18.07
CA LEU A 55 -23.71 2.95 17.00
C LEU A 55 -25.04 2.40 16.48
N ALA A 56 -25.13 2.13 15.18
CA ALA A 56 -26.28 1.50 14.58
C ALA A 56 -25.88 0.63 13.37
N TYR A 57 -26.58 -0.49 13.20
CA TYR A 57 -26.39 -1.38 12.07
C TYR A 57 -27.69 -2.06 11.68
N THR A 58 -27.70 -2.67 10.50
CA THR A 58 -28.84 -3.42 9.99
C THR A 58 -28.32 -4.55 9.10
N HIS A 59 -29.13 -5.58 8.91
CA HIS A 59 -28.91 -6.61 7.88
C HIS A 59 -29.70 -6.31 6.59
N HIS A 60 -30.48 -5.22 6.54
CA HIS A 60 -31.26 -4.83 5.36
C HIS A 60 -30.35 -4.49 4.16
N ASN A 61 -30.58 -5.07 2.98
CA ASN A 61 -29.72 -4.94 1.80
C ASN A 61 -28.25 -5.36 2.03
N GLN A 62 -28.02 -6.31 2.93
CA GLN A 62 -26.67 -6.85 3.14
C GLN A 62 -26.22 -7.72 1.96
N SER A 63 -24.97 -7.53 1.54
CA SER A 63 -24.28 -8.41 0.60
C SER A 63 -23.90 -9.73 1.27
N PRO A 64 -24.13 -10.90 0.62
CA PRO A 64 -23.62 -12.18 1.10
C PRO A 64 -22.08 -12.25 1.14
N LEU A 65 -21.39 -11.49 0.27
CA LEU A 65 -19.93 -11.46 0.17
C LEU A 65 -19.28 -10.46 1.13
N GLN A 66 -20.06 -9.50 1.64
CA GLN A 66 -19.58 -8.46 2.56
C GLN A 66 -20.58 -8.35 3.71
N PRO A 67 -20.62 -9.36 4.60
CA PRO A 67 -21.56 -9.37 5.70
C PRO A 67 -21.30 -8.22 6.68
N ARG A 68 -22.39 -7.69 7.24
CA ARG A 68 -22.33 -6.77 8.38
C ARG A 68 -22.45 -7.55 9.66
N SER A 69 -21.59 -7.23 10.62
CA SER A 69 -21.57 -7.83 11.94
C SER A 69 -21.28 -6.78 13.00
N PHE A 70 -21.76 -7.06 14.20
CA PHE A 70 -21.57 -6.24 15.37
C PHE A 70 -21.23 -7.15 16.55
N ALA A 71 -20.24 -6.77 17.34
CA ALA A 71 -19.91 -7.47 18.58
C ALA A 71 -19.44 -6.50 19.65
N VAL A 72 -19.61 -6.94 20.90
CA VAL A 72 -19.09 -6.25 22.08
C VAL A 72 -18.32 -7.26 22.91
N LYS A 73 -17.10 -6.90 23.31
CA LYS A 73 -16.27 -7.69 24.23
C LYS A 73 -15.38 -6.78 25.04
N ASP A 74 -15.35 -6.96 26.35
CA ASP A 74 -14.50 -6.18 27.28
C ASP A 74 -14.67 -4.66 27.13
N GLU A 75 -15.92 -4.20 27.02
CA GLU A 75 -16.30 -2.79 26.76
C GLU A 75 -15.76 -2.20 25.44
N ILE A 76 -15.31 -3.04 24.52
CA ILE A 76 -14.94 -2.68 23.15
C ILE A 76 -16.08 -3.06 22.23
N PHE A 77 -16.57 -2.07 21.48
CA PHE A 77 -17.68 -2.18 20.56
C PHE A 77 -17.13 -2.14 19.14
N CYS A 78 -17.49 -3.10 18.29
CA CYS A 78 -17.02 -3.14 16.92
C CYS A 78 -18.18 -3.31 15.94
N LEU A 79 -18.27 -2.40 14.98
CA LEU A 79 -19.02 -2.57 13.74
C LEU A 79 -18.04 -3.04 12.66
N PHE A 80 -18.39 -4.09 11.95
CA PHE A 80 -17.59 -4.63 10.86
C PHE A 80 -18.49 -4.89 9.65
N GLU A 81 -18.00 -4.53 8.47
CA GLU A 81 -18.62 -4.85 7.20
C GLU A 81 -17.56 -5.37 6.26
N GLY A 82 -17.78 -6.55 5.69
CA GLY A 82 -16.82 -7.17 4.79
C GLY A 82 -16.54 -8.63 5.07
N ALA A 83 -15.43 -9.12 4.51
CA ALA A 83 -14.89 -10.45 4.74
C ALA A 83 -13.36 -10.37 4.72
N LEU A 84 -12.72 -11.20 5.56
CA LEU A 84 -11.27 -11.33 5.61
C LEU A 84 -10.85 -12.65 4.93
N ASP A 85 -10.05 -12.54 3.88
CA ASP A 85 -9.56 -13.68 3.09
C ASP A 85 -8.60 -14.55 3.92
N ASN A 86 -7.83 -13.92 4.81
CA ASN A 86 -6.86 -14.58 5.69
C ASN A 86 -7.38 -14.83 7.13
N LEU A 87 -8.71 -14.79 7.35
CA LEU A 87 -9.32 -14.98 8.68
C LEU A 87 -8.85 -16.26 9.40
N GLY A 88 -8.69 -17.36 8.65
CA GLY A 88 -8.24 -18.64 9.21
C GLY A 88 -6.87 -18.55 9.87
N SER A 89 -5.90 -17.97 9.16
CA SER A 89 -4.54 -17.75 9.67
C SER A 89 -4.51 -16.78 10.84
N LEU A 90 -5.29 -15.69 10.75
CA LEU A 90 -5.36 -14.70 11.82
C LEU A 90 -5.98 -15.27 13.10
N LYS A 91 -6.99 -16.15 13.00
CA LYS A 91 -7.53 -16.87 14.18
C LYS A 91 -6.44 -17.66 14.91
N GLN A 92 -5.56 -18.34 14.17
CA GLN A 92 -4.46 -19.08 14.76
C GLN A 92 -3.46 -18.14 15.43
N GLN A 93 -3.09 -17.04 14.76
CA GLN A 93 -2.13 -16.05 15.26
C GLN A 93 -2.62 -15.38 16.56
N TYR A 94 -3.90 -15.02 16.63
CA TYR A 94 -4.50 -14.39 17.82
C TYR A 94 -5.04 -15.41 18.85
N GLY A 95 -4.91 -16.72 18.60
CA GLY A 95 -5.35 -17.77 19.51
C GLY A 95 -6.87 -17.83 19.71
N LEU A 96 -7.64 -17.56 18.66
CA LEU A 96 -9.10 -17.50 18.72
C LEU A 96 -9.76 -18.86 18.49
N ALA A 97 -10.98 -19.01 19.02
CA ALA A 97 -11.81 -20.18 18.77
C ALA A 97 -12.17 -20.32 17.29
N LYS A 98 -12.39 -21.56 16.83
CA LYS A 98 -12.78 -21.86 15.43
C LYS A 98 -14.03 -21.10 14.97
N SER A 99 -14.98 -20.87 15.89
CA SER A 99 -16.23 -20.14 15.67
C SER A 99 -16.10 -18.62 15.68
N ALA A 100 -14.93 -18.06 15.97
CA ALA A 100 -14.75 -16.60 15.91
C ALA A 100 -15.05 -16.10 14.49
N ASN A 101 -15.59 -14.89 14.38
CA ASN A 101 -15.82 -14.22 13.10
C ASN A 101 -14.93 -12.98 13.02
N GLU A 102 -15.03 -12.25 11.91
CA GLU A 102 -14.21 -11.09 11.59
C GLU A 102 -14.33 -10.00 12.66
N VAL A 103 -15.54 -9.72 13.14
CA VAL A 103 -15.75 -8.69 14.17
C VAL A 103 -15.09 -9.07 15.51
N VAL A 104 -15.12 -10.35 15.90
CA VAL A 104 -14.41 -10.82 17.10
C VAL A 104 -12.90 -10.77 16.89
N LEU A 105 -12.41 -11.12 15.69
CA LEU A 105 -11.00 -11.01 15.35
C LEU A 105 -10.51 -9.55 15.45
N VAL A 106 -11.25 -8.60 14.89
CA VAL A 106 -10.88 -7.18 14.93
C VAL A 106 -10.81 -6.65 16.36
N ILE A 107 -11.75 -7.05 17.23
CA ILE A 107 -11.70 -6.67 18.66
C ILE A 107 -10.41 -7.20 19.31
N GLU A 108 -10.05 -8.46 19.07
CA GLU A 108 -8.84 -9.06 19.66
C GLU A 108 -7.54 -8.48 19.09
N ALA A 109 -7.53 -8.16 17.80
CA ALA A 109 -6.44 -7.47 17.14
C ALA A 109 -6.23 -6.05 17.72
N TYR A 110 -7.32 -5.32 17.95
CA TYR A 110 -7.28 -4.01 18.62
C TYR A 110 -6.79 -4.13 20.08
N LYS A 111 -7.24 -5.14 20.83
CA LYS A 111 -6.74 -5.38 22.19
C LYS A 111 -5.26 -5.67 22.20
N ALA A 112 -4.76 -6.49 21.26
CA ALA A 112 -3.34 -6.74 21.12
C ALA A 112 -2.57 -5.44 20.83
N LEU A 113 -3.11 -4.56 19.97
CA LEU A 113 -2.53 -3.24 19.69
C LEU A 113 -2.47 -2.35 20.95
N ARG A 114 -3.54 -2.32 21.74
CA ARG A 114 -3.67 -1.49 22.95
C ARG A 114 -2.81 -2.00 24.10
N ASP A 115 -2.82 -3.32 24.33
CA ASP A 115 -2.29 -3.95 25.54
C ASP A 115 -0.87 -4.50 25.35
N ARG A 116 -0.44 -4.79 24.12
CA ARG A 116 0.87 -5.41 23.82
C ARG A 116 1.73 -4.45 23.01
N ALA A 117 2.66 -3.77 23.68
CA ALA A 117 3.74 -3.07 23.00
C ALA A 117 4.74 -4.09 22.39
N PRO A 118 5.37 -3.81 21.23
CA PRO A 118 5.36 -2.56 20.46
C PRO A 118 4.78 -2.78 19.04
N TYR A 119 3.57 -3.30 18.89
CA TYR A 119 2.98 -3.43 17.56
C TYR A 119 2.42 -2.08 17.11
N PRO A 120 2.93 -1.46 16.03
CA PRO A 120 2.35 -0.21 15.55
C PRO A 120 1.01 -0.51 14.84
N PRO A 121 0.01 0.40 14.88
CA PRO A 121 -1.32 0.14 14.32
C PRO A 121 -1.30 -0.29 12.85
N ASN A 122 -0.35 0.23 12.06
CA ASN A 122 -0.18 -0.14 10.66
C ASN A 122 0.18 -1.61 10.45
N HIS A 123 0.89 -2.27 11.38
CA HIS A 123 1.13 -3.71 11.27
C HIS A 123 -0.15 -4.50 11.50
N VAL A 124 -0.98 -4.08 12.46
CA VAL A 124 -2.23 -4.79 12.78
C VAL A 124 -3.20 -4.71 11.61
N VAL A 125 -3.41 -3.51 11.06
CA VAL A 125 -4.32 -3.32 9.92
C VAL A 125 -3.70 -3.86 8.63
N GLY A 126 -2.38 -3.73 8.44
CA GLY A 126 -1.68 -4.23 7.25
C GLY A 126 -1.66 -5.75 7.12
N HIS A 127 -1.89 -6.49 8.22
CA HIS A 127 -2.06 -7.95 8.17
C HIS A 127 -3.51 -8.38 7.88
N LEU A 128 -4.47 -7.47 7.76
CA LEU A 128 -5.83 -7.82 7.38
C LEU A 128 -5.93 -7.89 5.86
N GLU A 129 -6.16 -9.07 5.31
CA GLU A 129 -6.39 -9.26 3.88
C GLU A 129 -7.87 -9.50 3.64
N GLY A 130 -8.45 -8.78 2.69
CA GLY A 130 -9.85 -8.93 2.32
C GLY A 130 -10.49 -7.62 1.90
N SER A 131 -11.81 -7.61 1.87
CA SER A 131 -12.62 -6.44 1.58
C SER A 131 -13.34 -6.05 2.86
N PHE A 132 -13.00 -4.92 3.48
CA PHE A 132 -13.51 -4.59 4.80
C PHE A 132 -13.54 -3.10 5.10
N ALA A 133 -14.48 -2.73 5.96
CA ALA A 133 -14.45 -1.51 6.73
C ALA A 133 -14.91 -1.81 8.16
N PHE A 134 -14.27 -1.22 9.16
CA PHE A 134 -14.69 -1.39 10.55
C PHE A 134 -14.59 -0.11 11.37
N ILE A 135 -15.39 -0.06 12.43
CA ILE A 135 -15.38 0.99 13.44
C ILE A 135 -15.31 0.31 14.80
N VAL A 136 -14.23 0.55 15.53
CA VAL A 136 -14.01 0.11 16.91
C VAL A 136 -14.09 1.31 17.84
N TYR A 137 -14.90 1.20 18.88
CA TYR A 137 -14.92 2.13 20.00
C TYR A 137 -14.58 1.38 21.28
N ASP A 138 -13.47 1.76 21.92
CA ASP A 138 -13.10 1.28 23.24
C ASP A 138 -13.58 2.28 24.29
N LYS A 139 -14.62 1.90 25.03
CA LYS A 139 -15.19 2.73 26.09
C LYS A 139 -14.20 2.94 27.25
N SER A 140 -13.35 1.97 27.55
CA SER A 140 -12.42 2.01 28.68
C SER A 140 -11.34 3.08 28.51
N THR A 141 -10.88 3.28 27.27
CA THR A 141 -9.85 4.26 26.91
C THR A 141 -10.42 5.47 26.17
N SER A 142 -11.73 5.52 25.97
CA SER A 142 -12.40 6.54 25.14
C SER A 142 -11.77 6.67 23.75
N THR A 143 -11.35 5.53 23.17
CA THR A 143 -10.59 5.49 21.91
C THR A 143 -11.46 5.06 20.75
N LEU A 144 -11.40 5.81 19.66
CA LEU A 144 -11.97 5.45 18.37
C LEU A 144 -10.84 4.91 17.48
N PHE A 145 -11.07 3.75 16.86
CA PHE A 145 -10.17 3.13 15.92
C PHE A 145 -10.97 2.58 14.72
N MET A 146 -10.58 2.94 13.50
CA MET A 146 -11.30 2.49 12.30
C MET A 146 -10.33 2.31 11.14
N ALA A 147 -10.69 1.45 10.20
CA ALA A 147 -9.92 1.27 8.97
C ALA A 147 -10.80 0.77 7.82
N THR A 148 -10.27 0.93 6.61
CA THR A 148 -10.82 0.42 5.35
C THR A 148 -9.75 -0.38 4.61
N ASP A 149 -10.16 -1.32 3.77
CA ASP A 149 -9.24 -2.07 2.91
C ASP A 149 -8.55 -1.19 1.85
N GLN A 150 -7.49 -1.73 1.24
CA GLN A 150 -6.63 -1.03 0.29
C GLN A 150 -7.34 -0.61 -1.01
N HIS A 151 -8.41 -1.32 -1.35
CA HIS A 151 -9.18 -1.09 -2.57
C HIS A 151 -10.48 -0.31 -2.32
N GLY A 152 -10.80 -0.03 -1.05
CA GLY A 152 -12.08 0.60 -0.67
C GLY A 152 -13.29 -0.20 -1.15
N LYS A 153 -13.18 -1.54 -1.22
CA LYS A 153 -14.26 -2.41 -1.72
C LYS A 153 -15.49 -2.37 -0.82
N VAL A 154 -15.29 -2.11 0.47
CA VAL A 154 -16.38 -1.72 1.37
C VAL A 154 -16.32 -0.20 1.53
N PRO A 155 -17.35 0.54 1.06
CA PRO A 155 -17.33 1.99 1.15
C PRO A 155 -17.51 2.46 2.60
N LEU A 156 -16.78 3.50 2.97
CA LEU A 156 -16.93 4.20 4.24
C LEU A 156 -16.81 5.70 4.01
N TYR A 157 -17.72 6.45 4.62
CA TYR A 157 -17.83 7.90 4.51
C TYR A 157 -17.85 8.51 5.89
N TRP A 158 -17.45 9.77 5.98
CA TRP A 158 -17.50 10.55 7.21
C TRP A 158 -17.97 11.98 6.98
N GLY A 159 -18.70 12.52 7.94
CA GLY A 159 -19.21 13.88 7.86
C GLY A 159 -19.54 14.50 9.20
N ILE A 160 -19.82 15.81 9.18
CA ILE A 160 -20.09 16.60 10.38
C ILE A 160 -21.55 17.06 10.36
N THR A 161 -22.28 16.66 11.38
CA THR A 161 -23.68 17.01 11.63
C THR A 161 -23.85 18.47 12.10
N ALA A 162 -25.09 18.95 12.16
CA ALA A 162 -25.40 20.34 12.54
C ALA A 162 -24.95 20.71 13.96
N ASP A 163 -24.93 19.73 14.86
CA ASP A 163 -24.52 19.83 16.27
C ASP A 163 -23.06 19.44 16.51
N GLY A 164 -22.27 19.28 15.44
CA GLY A 164 -20.81 19.09 15.53
C GLY A 164 -20.34 17.66 15.81
N TYR A 165 -21.26 16.68 15.85
CA TYR A 165 -20.88 15.27 15.93
C TYR A 165 -20.29 14.80 14.61
N VAL A 166 -19.29 13.92 14.69
CA VAL A 166 -18.71 13.25 13.54
C VAL A 166 -19.45 11.92 13.33
N ALA A 167 -20.00 11.75 12.13
CA ALA A 167 -20.73 10.55 11.74
C ALA A 167 -19.95 9.77 10.68
N PHE A 168 -19.94 8.45 10.80
CA PHE A 168 -19.32 7.50 9.89
C PHE A 168 -20.38 6.53 9.38
N ALA A 169 -20.47 6.31 8.07
CA ALA A 169 -21.43 5.36 7.51
C ALA A 169 -20.93 4.75 6.21
N ASN A 170 -21.47 3.57 5.87
CA ASN A 170 -21.25 2.92 4.57
C ASN A 170 -22.22 3.43 3.47
N ASP A 171 -23.13 4.35 3.82
CA ASP A 171 -24.13 4.93 2.93
C ASP A 171 -23.88 6.44 2.76
N ALA A 172 -23.47 6.81 1.56
CA ALA A 172 -23.16 8.20 1.21
C ALA A 172 -24.40 9.10 1.21
N ASP A 173 -25.54 8.59 0.74
CA ASP A 173 -26.76 9.39 0.58
C ASP A 173 -27.39 9.71 1.93
N LEU A 174 -27.28 8.78 2.88
CA LEU A 174 -27.63 9.00 4.26
C LEU A 174 -26.85 10.19 4.86
N LEU A 175 -25.51 10.18 4.73
CA LEU A 175 -24.69 11.25 5.27
C LEU A 175 -24.83 12.55 4.48
N LYS A 176 -25.01 12.50 3.16
CA LYS A 176 -25.25 13.68 2.33
C LYS A 176 -26.48 14.43 2.80
N GLY A 177 -27.56 13.69 3.11
CA GLY A 177 -28.79 14.25 3.65
C GLY A 177 -28.67 14.82 5.08
N ALA A 178 -27.57 14.55 5.79
CA ALA A 178 -27.41 14.95 7.19
C ALA A 178 -26.26 15.94 7.45
N CYS A 179 -25.18 15.82 6.70
CA CYS A 179 -23.93 16.57 6.86
C CYS A 179 -23.72 17.60 5.74
N GLY A 180 -24.54 17.56 4.69
CA GLY A 180 -24.41 18.43 3.52
C GLY A 180 -23.02 18.30 2.90
N LYS A 181 -22.35 19.44 2.69
CA LYS A 181 -20.99 19.53 2.13
C LYS A 181 -19.89 19.28 3.16
N SER A 182 -20.18 19.13 4.46
CA SER A 182 -19.22 18.60 5.43
C SER A 182 -19.16 17.09 5.37
N LEU A 183 -18.81 16.54 4.21
CA LEU A 183 -18.83 15.11 3.91
C LEU A 183 -17.65 14.75 3.00
N ALA A 184 -17.03 13.59 3.23
CA ALA A 184 -16.05 13.00 2.35
C ALA A 184 -16.11 11.47 2.38
N SER A 185 -15.47 10.84 1.40
CA SER A 185 -15.05 9.44 1.51
C SER A 185 -13.95 9.32 2.55
N PHE A 186 -14.00 8.27 3.36
CA PHE A 186 -12.85 7.82 4.12
C PHE A 186 -11.82 7.27 3.12
N PRO A 187 -10.52 7.60 3.25
CA PRO A 187 -9.53 7.16 2.27
C PRO A 187 -9.30 5.65 2.35
N GLN A 188 -9.11 5.02 1.20
CA GLN A 188 -8.73 3.61 1.09
C GLN A 188 -7.33 3.36 1.68
N GLY A 189 -7.07 2.14 2.14
CA GLY A 189 -5.74 1.76 2.63
C GLY A 189 -5.30 2.55 3.88
N CYS A 190 -6.26 3.07 4.64
CA CYS A 190 -6.02 3.96 5.77
C CYS A 190 -6.73 3.48 7.03
N PHE A 191 -6.18 3.92 8.16
CA PHE A 191 -6.82 3.82 9.47
C PHE A 191 -6.85 5.19 10.14
N TYR A 192 -7.81 5.37 11.03
CA TYR A 192 -7.89 6.52 11.92
C TYR A 192 -7.90 6.04 13.37
N SER A 193 -7.16 6.75 14.22
CA SER A 193 -7.13 6.47 15.65
C SER A 193 -7.04 7.76 16.44
N THR A 194 -7.86 7.89 17.48
CA THR A 194 -7.74 9.00 18.44
C THR A 194 -6.53 8.84 19.35
N ALA A 195 -6.10 7.60 19.64
CA ALA A 195 -4.95 7.32 20.50
C ALA A 195 -3.60 7.71 19.86
N VAL A 196 -3.41 7.48 18.55
CA VAL A 196 -2.20 7.91 17.82
C VAL A 196 -2.37 9.23 17.06
N GLY A 197 -3.51 9.90 17.27
CA GLY A 197 -3.78 11.26 16.79
C GLY A 197 -3.80 11.40 15.27
N GLY A 198 -4.68 10.69 14.57
CA GLY A 198 -5.03 11.05 13.20
C GLY A 198 -5.22 9.90 12.21
N LEU A 199 -5.42 10.32 10.97
CA LEU A 199 -5.60 9.49 9.78
C LEU A 199 -4.23 9.13 9.19
N ARG A 200 -3.97 7.85 8.95
CA ARG A 200 -2.70 7.34 8.42
C ARG A 200 -2.93 6.23 7.41
N SER A 201 -2.05 6.14 6.41
CA SER A 201 -1.99 4.96 5.55
C SER A 201 -1.27 3.85 6.29
N TYR A 202 -1.79 2.62 6.25
CA TYR A 202 -1.04 1.49 6.82
C TYR A 202 -0.01 0.92 5.85
N GLU A 203 -0.18 1.10 4.53
CA GLU A 203 0.83 0.78 3.52
C GLU A 203 1.99 1.78 3.51
N ASN A 204 1.65 3.06 3.67
CA ASN A 204 2.62 4.15 3.65
C ASN A 204 2.54 5.00 4.93
N PRO A 205 2.91 4.47 6.11
CA PRO A 205 2.71 5.15 7.40
C PRO A 205 3.46 6.48 7.56
N LYS A 206 4.49 6.71 6.72
CA LYS A 206 5.29 7.94 6.69
C LYS A 206 4.71 9.00 5.76
N ASN A 207 3.80 8.63 4.87
CA ASN A 207 3.23 9.56 3.92
C ASN A 207 2.16 10.40 4.59
N LYS A 208 2.15 11.69 4.29
CA LYS A 208 1.12 12.60 4.78
C LYS A 208 -0.18 12.33 4.03
N ILE A 209 -1.30 12.44 4.73
CA ILE A 209 -2.62 12.46 4.09
C ILE A 209 -3.05 13.91 3.97
N THR A 210 -3.40 14.33 2.77
CA THR A 210 -3.91 15.67 2.48
C THR A 210 -5.36 15.61 2.06
N ALA A 211 -6.18 16.53 2.58
CA ALA A 211 -7.50 16.75 2.03
C ALA A 211 -7.44 17.82 0.93
N VAL A 212 -7.91 17.46 -0.26
CA VAL A 212 -8.13 18.38 -1.37
C VAL A 212 -9.58 18.83 -1.32
N PRO A 213 -9.88 20.13 -1.25
CA PRO A 213 -11.24 20.64 -1.42
C PRO A 213 -11.86 20.12 -2.72
N ALA A 214 -13.07 19.59 -2.62
CA ALA A 214 -13.83 19.18 -3.79
C ALA A 214 -14.38 20.41 -4.54
N THR A 215 -14.58 20.29 -5.86
CA THR A 215 -15.22 21.37 -6.64
C THR A 215 -16.70 21.50 -6.26
N GLU A 216 -17.33 22.63 -6.60
CA GLU A 216 -18.72 22.88 -6.18
C GLU A 216 -19.72 21.85 -6.73
N GLU A 217 -19.43 21.24 -7.88
CA GLU A 217 -20.26 20.22 -8.53
C GLU A 217 -20.17 18.84 -7.88
N GLU A 218 -19.12 18.57 -7.09
CA GLU A 218 -18.91 17.26 -6.47
C GLU A 218 -19.81 17.03 -5.25
N ILE A 219 -20.21 15.78 -5.01
CA ILE A 219 -21.01 15.41 -3.84
C ILE A 219 -20.21 15.62 -2.55
N TRP A 220 -18.90 15.39 -2.61
CA TRP A 220 -17.97 15.56 -1.51
C TRP A 220 -17.64 17.03 -1.29
N GLY A 221 -17.30 17.41 -0.06
CA GLY A 221 -16.72 18.73 0.22
C GLY A 221 -15.20 18.72 0.30
N ALA A 222 -14.62 17.53 0.48
CA ALA A 222 -13.20 17.27 0.44
C ALA A 222 -12.91 15.83 0.00
N LYS A 223 -11.71 15.60 -0.52
CA LYS A 223 -11.18 14.27 -0.87
C LYS A 223 -9.84 14.08 -0.18
N PHE A 224 -9.73 13.06 0.65
CA PHE A 224 -8.48 12.71 1.35
C PHE A 224 -7.62 11.82 0.46
N MET A 225 -6.36 12.19 0.29
CA MET A 225 -5.40 11.52 -0.59
C MET A 225 -4.09 11.27 0.17
N VAL A 226 -3.50 10.09 0.00
CA VAL A 226 -2.16 9.79 0.51
C VAL A 226 -1.14 10.46 -0.42
N GLU A 227 -0.29 11.34 0.11
CA GLU A 227 0.81 11.93 -0.65
C GLU A 227 1.81 10.83 -1.03
N GLY A 228 1.99 10.56 -2.32
CA GLY A 228 3.08 9.71 -2.82
C GLY A 228 4.15 10.55 -3.53
N PRO A 229 5.36 9.99 -3.78
CA PRO A 229 6.29 10.50 -4.79
C PRO A 229 5.66 10.62 -6.20
N THR A 230 4.48 10.04 -6.38
CA THR A 230 3.70 9.86 -7.61
C THR A 230 2.54 10.84 -7.80
N VAL A 231 2.45 11.94 -7.04
CA VAL A 231 1.41 12.96 -7.26
C VAL A 231 1.59 13.72 -8.60
N PHE A 232 2.74 13.60 -9.27
CA PHE A 232 2.94 14.18 -10.60
C PHE A 232 2.43 13.33 -11.78
N ALA A 233 2.13 12.04 -11.58
CA ALA A 233 1.75 11.14 -12.68
C ALA A 233 0.23 10.88 -12.79
N ALA A 234 -0.49 10.83 -11.66
CA ALA A 234 -1.91 10.49 -11.66
C ALA A 234 -2.83 11.59 -12.23
N THR A 235 -2.39 12.85 -12.21
CA THR A 235 -3.17 14.00 -12.70
C THR A 235 -3.29 14.02 -14.24
N LYS A 236 -2.45 13.26 -14.97
CA LYS A 236 -2.48 13.23 -16.44
C LYS A 236 -3.37 12.13 -17.01
N TYR A 237 -3.47 10.97 -16.35
CA TYR A 237 -4.19 9.82 -16.90
C TYR A 237 -5.71 9.86 -16.66
N HIS A 238 -6.17 10.47 -15.55
CA HIS A 238 -7.61 10.64 -15.31
C HIS A 238 -8.24 11.74 -16.19
N PHE A 239 -7.44 12.73 -16.63
CA PHE A 239 -7.90 13.79 -17.53
C PHE A 239 -8.06 13.29 -18.98
N LEU A 240 -7.18 12.40 -19.44
CA LEU A 240 -7.23 11.85 -20.80
C LEU A 240 -8.36 10.81 -20.99
N ALA A 241 -8.69 10.03 -19.95
CA ALA A 241 -9.78 9.05 -20.00
C ALA A 241 -11.18 9.71 -20.16
N ASN A 242 -11.39 10.87 -19.55
CA ASN A 242 -12.65 11.61 -19.68
C ASN A 242 -12.80 12.30 -21.05
N LEU A 243 -11.70 12.70 -21.70
CA LEU A 243 -11.76 13.24 -23.07
C LEU A 243 -12.02 12.16 -24.13
N SER A 244 -11.62 10.91 -23.90
CA SER A 244 -11.93 9.81 -24.83
C SER A 244 -13.40 9.36 -24.74
N SER A 245 -14.03 9.49 -23.57
CA SER A 245 -15.43 9.06 -23.38
C SER A 245 -16.44 10.06 -23.98
N GLN A 246 -16.12 11.37 -23.99
CA GLN A 246 -16.97 12.39 -24.62
C GLN A 246 -16.94 12.40 -26.16
N LYS A 247 -16.05 11.66 -26.82
CA LYS A 247 -15.98 11.58 -28.29
C LYS A 247 -16.70 10.37 -28.90
N MET A 248 -17.26 9.46 -28.10
CA MET A 248 -17.91 8.24 -28.61
C MET A 248 -19.44 8.32 -28.73
N ASP A 249 -20.11 9.32 -28.15
CA ASP A 249 -21.58 9.44 -28.14
C ASP A 249 -22.17 10.44 -29.16
N GLN A 250 -21.36 10.89 -30.14
CA GLN A 250 -21.83 11.85 -31.14
C GLN A 250 -21.39 11.50 -32.55
N GLN A 251 -21.77 10.31 -33.04
CA GLN A 251 -21.91 10.03 -34.48
C GLN A 251 -22.67 8.73 -34.72
N GLY A 252 -23.98 8.85 -34.93
CA GLY A 252 -24.82 7.72 -35.32
C GLY A 252 -26.13 8.18 -35.95
N HIS A 253 -26.10 8.62 -37.21
CA HIS A 253 -27.23 8.53 -38.16
C HIS A 253 -26.72 8.77 -39.59
N GLY A 254 -26.91 7.81 -40.51
CA GLY A 254 -26.77 8.05 -41.96
C GLY A 254 -26.37 6.84 -42.81
N GLN A 255 -27.38 6.25 -43.47
CA GLN A 255 -27.42 5.13 -44.42
C GLN A 255 -26.40 5.11 -45.59
N GLY A 256 -26.13 3.90 -46.12
CA GLY A 256 -25.76 3.69 -47.55
C GLY A 256 -24.89 2.46 -47.84
N GLN A 257 -25.37 1.53 -48.66
CA GLN A 257 -24.75 0.24 -49.04
C GLN A 257 -24.02 0.32 -50.43
N PRO A 258 -23.42 -0.75 -51.02
CA PRO A 258 -22.02 -0.88 -51.51
C PRO A 258 -21.93 -0.84 -53.08
N PRO A 259 -20.96 -1.46 -53.87
CA PRO A 259 -19.80 -2.36 -53.59
C PRO A 259 -18.51 -2.20 -54.48
N VAL A 260 -17.55 -3.16 -54.34
CA VAL A 260 -16.76 -3.87 -55.41
C VAL A 260 -15.18 -3.86 -55.36
N THR A 261 -14.62 -5.06 -55.06
CA THR A 261 -13.40 -5.83 -55.48
C THR A 261 -11.93 -5.34 -55.48
N GLY A 262 -11.03 -6.27 -55.06
CA GLY A 262 -9.63 -6.48 -55.55
C GLY A 262 -8.63 -6.90 -54.44
N VAL A 263 -8.39 -8.19 -54.12
CA VAL A 263 -7.45 -9.22 -54.67
C VAL A 263 -5.94 -9.04 -54.33
N MET A 264 -5.37 -10.13 -53.75
CA MET A 264 -3.93 -10.56 -53.59
C MET A 264 -3.00 -9.69 -52.72
N GLY A 265 -2.04 -10.19 -51.93
CA GLY A 265 -1.32 -11.47 -51.71
C GLY A 265 0.05 -11.01 -51.15
N SER A 266 0.58 -11.43 -50.00
CA SER A 266 1.43 -12.61 -49.74
C SER A 266 2.60 -12.19 -48.81
N SER A 267 3.01 -13.11 -47.93
CA SER A 267 4.36 -13.35 -47.38
C SER A 267 5.09 -12.32 -46.48
N SER A 268 5.24 -12.75 -45.21
CA SER A 268 6.51 -13.04 -44.51
C SER A 268 7.40 -11.93 -43.91
N GLN A 269 7.84 -12.24 -42.67
CA GLN A 269 9.06 -11.88 -41.94
C GLN A 269 9.02 -10.75 -40.88
N MET A 270 9.23 -11.19 -39.64
CA MET A 270 9.61 -10.41 -38.45
C MET A 270 11.13 -10.20 -38.43
N PRO A 271 11.65 -8.99 -38.14
CA PRO A 271 13.04 -8.79 -37.79
C PRO A 271 13.21 -8.64 -36.27
N TYR A 272 14.06 -9.49 -35.68
CA TYR A 272 14.65 -9.30 -34.36
C TYR A 272 15.68 -8.16 -34.43
N GLY A 273 15.56 -7.16 -33.56
CA GLY A 273 16.52 -6.07 -33.39
C GLY A 273 17.11 -6.06 -31.98
N VAL A 274 18.39 -6.41 -31.88
CA VAL A 274 19.24 -6.32 -30.67
C VAL A 274 19.81 -4.90 -30.59
N ALA A 275 19.66 -4.21 -29.46
CA ALA A 275 20.27 -2.90 -29.21
C ALA A 275 21.69 -3.05 -28.63
N PRO A 276 22.69 -2.26 -29.09
CA PRO A 276 24.07 -2.37 -28.64
C PRO A 276 24.37 -1.56 -27.37
N TYR A 277 25.23 -2.13 -26.51
CA TYR A 277 25.79 -1.51 -25.32
C TYR A 277 26.85 -0.46 -25.67
N GLN A 278 26.83 0.68 -24.98
CA GLN A 278 27.88 1.70 -25.01
C GLN A 278 28.81 1.49 -23.81
N ALA A 279 30.08 1.18 -24.09
CA ALA A 279 31.12 0.96 -23.10
C ALA A 279 31.77 2.29 -22.67
N ASN A 280 31.83 2.55 -21.37
CA ASN A 280 32.68 3.62 -20.83
C ASN A 280 34.14 3.16 -20.79
N GLN A 281 34.98 3.82 -21.58
CA GLN A 281 36.44 3.76 -21.48
C GLN A 281 36.91 4.57 -20.27
N MET A 282 37.88 4.04 -19.50
CA MET A 282 38.97 4.83 -18.92
C MET A 282 40.19 3.91 -18.70
N THR A 283 41.25 4.17 -19.47
CA THR A 283 42.61 3.62 -19.30
C THR A 283 43.44 4.55 -18.40
N GLY A 284 44.31 3.95 -17.56
CA GLY A 284 45.11 4.60 -16.49
C GLY A 284 46.28 5.51 -16.94
N PRO A 285 47.27 5.76 -16.05
CA PRO A 285 48.23 4.71 -15.69
C PRO A 285 48.61 4.61 -14.20
N ALA A 286 49.22 3.46 -13.88
CA ALA A 286 49.66 3.02 -12.56
C ALA A 286 50.91 3.76 -12.05
N ALA A 287 50.95 3.99 -10.73
CA ALA A 287 52.15 4.33 -9.95
C ALA A 287 52.22 3.40 -8.71
N PRO A 288 53.42 3.09 -8.19
CA PRO A 288 53.62 1.95 -7.30
C PRO A 288 53.00 2.15 -5.92
N VAL A 289 52.34 1.09 -5.44
CA VAL A 289 51.77 0.97 -4.08
C VAL A 289 52.86 1.08 -3.03
N SER A 290 52.78 2.13 -2.20
CA SER A 290 53.48 2.24 -0.93
C SER A 290 52.56 1.69 0.17
N VAL A 291 53.10 0.74 0.94
CA VAL A 291 52.41 0.09 2.06
C VAL A 291 52.32 1.08 3.22
N GLY A 292 51.09 1.39 3.66
CA GLY A 292 50.81 2.10 4.91
C GLY A 292 50.19 3.48 4.74
N SER A 293 48.89 3.54 4.45
CA SER A 293 48.09 4.75 4.66
C SER A 293 47.02 4.47 5.70
N ILE A 294 47.15 5.10 6.86
CA ILE A 294 46.11 5.17 7.89
C ILE A 294 44.96 5.97 7.28
N HIS A 295 43.83 5.31 6.98
CA HIS A 295 42.65 5.99 6.48
C HIS A 295 42.09 6.94 7.55
N SER A 296 41.89 8.21 7.18
CA SER A 296 41.29 9.22 8.06
C SER A 296 39.84 8.80 8.40
N PRO A 297 39.36 8.94 9.64
CA PRO A 297 37.98 8.58 10.02
C PRO A 297 36.90 9.22 9.12
N ALA A 298 37.17 10.44 8.62
CA ALA A 298 36.28 11.16 7.71
C ALA A 298 36.14 10.48 6.32
N GLN A 299 37.21 9.87 5.80
CA GLN A 299 37.18 9.17 4.50
C GLN A 299 36.39 7.86 4.60
N LEU A 300 36.50 7.17 5.74
CA LEU A 300 35.75 5.94 6.01
C LEU A 300 34.24 6.23 6.17
N ALA A 301 33.88 7.33 6.83
CA ALA A 301 32.48 7.78 6.94
C ALA A 301 31.89 8.17 5.58
N GLN A 302 32.63 8.91 4.75
CA GLN A 302 32.20 9.28 3.40
C GLN A 302 31.97 8.04 2.52
N GLN A 303 32.85 7.05 2.62
CA GLN A 303 32.73 5.80 1.89
C GLN A 303 31.52 4.97 2.38
N GLN A 304 31.26 4.94 3.68
CA GLN A 304 30.12 4.20 4.24
C GLN A 304 28.77 4.79 3.81
N LEU A 305 28.66 6.12 3.72
CA LEU A 305 27.48 6.80 3.18
C LEU A 305 27.29 6.50 1.68
N ALA A 306 28.37 6.44 0.90
CA ALA A 306 28.30 6.10 -0.51
C ALA A 306 27.77 4.66 -0.74
N TYR A 307 28.22 3.69 0.08
CA TYR A 307 27.71 2.32 0.03
C TYR A 307 26.22 2.22 0.40
N GLN A 308 25.77 2.96 1.42
CA GLN A 308 24.34 3.01 1.76
C GLN A 308 23.50 3.59 0.62
N HIS A 309 23.97 4.66 -0.02
CA HIS A 309 23.25 5.30 -1.12
C HIS A 309 23.14 4.39 -2.35
N ILE A 310 24.22 3.68 -2.71
CA ILE A 310 24.22 2.73 -3.84
C ILE A 310 23.25 1.57 -3.56
N HIS A 311 23.28 1.00 -2.35
CA HIS A 311 22.38 -0.07 -1.97
C HIS A 311 20.91 0.36 -2.00
N GLN A 312 20.61 1.58 -1.53
CA GLN A 312 19.24 2.13 -1.58
C GLN A 312 18.76 2.34 -3.02
N GLN A 313 19.61 2.89 -3.90
CA GLN A 313 19.29 3.08 -5.31
C GLN A 313 18.99 1.74 -6.01
N GLN A 314 19.76 0.70 -5.69
CA GLN A 314 19.58 -0.63 -6.27
C GLN A 314 18.27 -1.28 -5.82
N GLN A 315 17.89 -1.13 -4.53
CA GLN A 315 16.58 -1.57 -4.06
C GLN A 315 15.43 -0.88 -4.79
N GLN A 316 15.56 0.41 -5.08
CA GLN A 316 14.56 1.15 -5.87
C GLN A 316 14.45 0.60 -7.30
N LEU A 317 15.57 0.27 -7.95
CA LEU A 317 15.57 -0.32 -9.28
C LEU A 317 14.89 -1.69 -9.30
N LEU A 318 15.21 -2.56 -8.33
CA LEU A 318 14.54 -3.85 -8.17
C LEU A 318 13.04 -3.67 -7.97
N GLN A 319 12.62 -2.70 -7.15
CA GLN A 319 11.21 -2.42 -6.93
C GLN A 319 10.49 -1.96 -8.21
N GLN A 320 11.13 -1.14 -9.04
CA GLN A 320 10.59 -0.74 -10.35
C GLN A 320 10.49 -1.94 -11.31
N GLN A 321 11.48 -2.83 -11.32
CA GLN A 321 11.44 -4.06 -12.12
C GLN A 321 10.31 -4.98 -11.66
N LEU A 322 10.11 -5.14 -10.36
CA LEU A 322 9.01 -5.92 -9.79
C LEU A 322 7.64 -5.31 -10.15
N GLN A 323 7.48 -3.99 -10.05
CA GLN A 323 6.24 -3.32 -10.45
C GLN A 323 5.94 -3.54 -11.93
N SER A 324 6.95 -3.42 -12.79
CA SER A 324 6.81 -3.65 -14.23
C SER A 324 6.47 -5.11 -14.53
N PHE A 325 7.12 -6.05 -13.83
CA PHE A 325 6.83 -7.47 -13.92
C PHE A 325 5.36 -7.75 -13.58
N TRP A 326 4.88 -7.28 -12.43
CA TRP A 326 3.51 -7.52 -11.97
C TRP A 326 2.46 -6.85 -12.87
N ALA A 327 2.73 -5.64 -13.36
CA ALA A 327 1.85 -4.98 -14.33
C ALA A 327 1.71 -5.79 -15.63
N ASN A 328 2.82 -6.30 -16.16
CA ASN A 328 2.83 -7.14 -17.35
C ASN A 328 2.09 -8.47 -17.11
N GLN A 329 2.30 -9.09 -15.95
CA GLN A 329 1.62 -10.34 -15.58
C GLN A 329 0.12 -10.16 -15.45
N CYS A 330 -0.35 -9.08 -14.80
CA CYS A 330 -1.78 -8.75 -14.72
C CYS A 330 -2.39 -8.58 -16.11
N GLN A 331 -1.72 -7.84 -17.00
CA GLN A 331 -2.16 -7.64 -18.37
C GLN A 331 -2.21 -8.95 -19.18
N GLU A 332 -1.25 -9.86 -18.98
CA GLU A 332 -1.23 -11.18 -19.62
C GLU A 332 -2.41 -12.04 -19.15
N ILE A 333 -2.70 -12.01 -17.85
CA ILE A 333 -3.82 -12.73 -17.24
C ILE A 333 -5.16 -12.24 -17.80
N GLU A 334 -5.37 -10.93 -17.90
CA GLU A 334 -6.60 -10.34 -18.44
C GLU A 334 -6.87 -10.73 -19.91
N GLN A 335 -5.81 -10.94 -20.69
CA GLN A 335 -5.91 -11.33 -22.11
C GLN A 335 -5.98 -12.86 -22.31
N THR A 336 -5.75 -13.66 -21.27
CA THR A 336 -5.73 -15.12 -21.37
C THR A 336 -7.16 -15.68 -21.36
N THR A 337 -7.57 -16.30 -22.46
CA THR A 337 -8.91 -16.90 -22.62
C THR A 337 -8.92 -18.43 -22.63
N GLU A 338 -7.77 -19.08 -22.83
CA GLU A 338 -7.63 -20.55 -22.80
C GLU A 338 -6.52 -21.01 -21.85
N PHE A 339 -6.89 -21.78 -20.83
CA PHE A 339 -5.96 -22.38 -19.86
C PHE A 339 -5.44 -23.76 -20.30
N LYS A 340 -5.11 -23.93 -21.59
CA LYS A 340 -4.71 -25.26 -22.12
C LYS A 340 -3.20 -25.49 -22.06
N ASN A 341 -2.42 -24.41 -22.04
CA ASN A 341 -0.96 -24.45 -22.07
C ASN A 341 -0.40 -24.17 -20.66
N HIS A 342 0.19 -25.20 -20.05
CA HIS A 342 0.78 -25.09 -18.72
C HIS A 342 2.27 -25.43 -18.77
N SER A 343 3.11 -24.53 -18.25
CA SER A 343 4.55 -24.76 -18.10
C SER A 343 4.86 -25.83 -17.06
N LEU A 344 3.96 -26.00 -16.07
CA LEU A 344 4.10 -26.96 -14.98
C LEU A 344 3.13 -28.16 -15.11
N PRO A 345 3.57 -29.39 -14.81
CA PRO A 345 2.74 -30.59 -14.98
C PRO A 345 1.62 -30.68 -13.93
N LEU A 346 0.37 -30.50 -14.35
CA LEU A 346 -0.81 -30.50 -13.48
C LEU A 346 -0.95 -31.76 -12.61
N ALA A 347 -0.57 -32.94 -13.14
CA ALA A 347 -0.60 -34.19 -12.39
C ALA A 347 0.34 -34.17 -11.19
N ARG A 348 1.52 -33.55 -11.32
CA ARG A 348 2.50 -33.42 -10.23
C ARG A 348 2.00 -32.45 -9.17
N ILE A 349 1.43 -31.33 -9.58
CA ILE A 349 0.80 -30.33 -8.69
C ILE A 349 -0.31 -31.00 -7.89
N LYS A 350 -1.23 -31.72 -8.56
CA LYS A 350 -2.30 -32.48 -7.89
C LYS A 350 -1.76 -33.51 -6.89
N LYS A 351 -0.63 -34.17 -7.19
CA LYS A 351 0.02 -35.12 -6.26
C LYS A 351 0.61 -34.42 -5.03
N ILE A 352 1.19 -33.23 -5.20
CA ILE A 352 1.73 -32.41 -4.10
C ILE A 352 0.59 -31.89 -3.22
N MET A 353 -0.50 -31.39 -3.82
CA MET A 353 -1.68 -30.94 -3.08
C MET A 353 -2.31 -32.07 -2.23
N LYS A 354 -2.25 -33.32 -2.70
CA LYS A 354 -2.71 -34.50 -1.95
C LYS A 354 -1.69 -35.07 -0.95
N ALA A 355 -0.49 -34.48 -0.87
CA ALA A 355 0.46 -34.88 0.17
C ALA A 355 0.02 -34.38 1.56
N ASP A 356 -0.87 -33.39 1.60
CA ASP A 356 -1.58 -32.97 2.79
C ASP A 356 -2.71 -33.97 3.10
N GLU A 357 -2.65 -34.59 4.30
CA GLU A 357 -3.58 -35.64 4.74
C GLU A 357 -5.03 -35.13 4.87
N ASP A 358 -5.24 -33.82 5.06
CA ASP A 358 -6.56 -33.22 5.18
C ASP A 358 -7.23 -32.99 3.81
N VAL A 359 -6.51 -33.14 2.70
CA VAL A 359 -7.00 -32.89 1.35
C VAL A 359 -7.63 -34.14 0.71
N ARG A 360 -8.95 -34.26 0.83
CA ARG A 360 -9.71 -35.40 0.27
C ARG A 360 -10.03 -35.27 -1.23
N MET A 361 -10.55 -34.12 -1.63
CA MET A 361 -11.00 -33.85 -3.00
C MET A 361 -10.42 -32.53 -3.50
N ILE A 362 -10.10 -32.47 -4.79
CA ILE A 362 -9.50 -31.30 -5.45
C ILE A 362 -10.30 -31.02 -6.72
N SER A 363 -10.84 -29.80 -6.84
CA SER A 363 -11.51 -29.33 -8.06
C SER A 363 -10.57 -29.37 -9.27
N ALA A 364 -11.10 -29.61 -10.47
CA ALA A 364 -10.28 -29.65 -11.70
C ALA A 364 -9.59 -28.30 -12.00
N GLU A 365 -10.17 -27.19 -11.54
CA GLU A 365 -9.65 -25.83 -11.74
C GLU A 365 -8.48 -25.51 -10.81
N ALA A 366 -8.41 -26.13 -9.63
CA ALA A 366 -7.40 -25.78 -8.64
C ALA A 366 -5.97 -26.07 -9.12
N PRO A 367 -5.62 -27.24 -9.70
CA PRO A 367 -4.29 -27.47 -10.26
C PRO A 367 -3.89 -26.48 -11.36
N VAL A 368 -4.87 -25.97 -12.13
CA VAL A 368 -4.64 -24.98 -13.20
C VAL A 368 -4.21 -23.64 -12.60
N VAL A 369 -4.96 -23.16 -11.59
CA VAL A 369 -4.62 -21.91 -10.88
C VAL A 369 -3.29 -22.03 -10.15
N PHE A 370 -3.06 -23.16 -9.45
CA PHE A 370 -1.79 -23.41 -8.78
C PHE A 370 -0.61 -23.47 -9.76
N ALA A 371 -0.79 -24.01 -10.97
CA ALA A 371 0.26 -24.00 -11.98
C ALA A 371 0.70 -22.58 -12.33
N ARG A 372 -0.25 -21.65 -12.53
CA ARG A 372 0.06 -20.24 -12.81
C ARG A 372 0.63 -19.53 -11.59
N ALA A 373 0.06 -19.72 -10.39
CA ALA A 373 0.60 -19.13 -9.18
C ALA A 373 2.06 -19.57 -8.91
N CYS A 374 2.36 -20.87 -9.07
CA CYS A 374 3.72 -21.40 -8.94
C CYS A 374 4.67 -20.82 -9.98
N GLU A 375 4.23 -20.62 -11.22
CA GLU A 375 5.03 -20.00 -12.27
C GLU A 375 5.39 -18.55 -11.91
N MET A 376 4.42 -17.76 -11.48
CA MET A 376 4.64 -16.37 -11.03
C MET A 376 5.58 -16.32 -9.82
N PHE A 377 5.37 -17.21 -8.86
CA PHE A 377 6.24 -17.34 -7.68
C PHE A 377 7.69 -17.67 -8.07
N ILE A 378 7.91 -18.62 -8.98
CA ILE A 378 9.25 -18.96 -9.48
C ILE A 378 9.90 -17.76 -10.17
N LEU A 379 9.15 -17.04 -11.01
CA LEU A 379 9.64 -15.87 -11.73
C LEU A 379 10.05 -14.74 -10.77
N GLU A 380 9.20 -14.41 -9.79
CA GLU A 380 9.51 -13.36 -8.81
C GLU A 380 10.71 -13.75 -7.92
N LEU A 381 10.72 -14.98 -7.40
CA LEU A 381 11.85 -15.47 -6.60
C LEU A 381 13.14 -15.41 -7.41
N THR A 382 13.09 -15.79 -8.69
CA THR A 382 14.24 -15.71 -9.60
C THR A 382 14.69 -14.27 -9.82
N LEU A 383 13.77 -13.34 -10.04
CA LEU A 383 14.10 -11.92 -10.26
C LEU A 383 14.77 -11.31 -9.03
N ARG A 384 14.22 -11.56 -7.83
CA ARG A 384 14.81 -11.08 -6.57
C ARG A 384 16.17 -11.72 -6.31
N SER A 385 16.32 -13.01 -6.55
CA SER A 385 17.61 -13.72 -6.42
C SER A 385 18.64 -13.26 -7.46
N TRP A 386 18.20 -12.90 -8.66
CA TRP A 386 19.07 -12.37 -9.71
C TRP A 386 19.67 -11.02 -9.31
N ASN A 387 18.91 -10.15 -8.65
CA ASN A 387 19.45 -8.89 -8.12
C ASN A 387 20.66 -9.13 -7.18
N HIS A 388 20.62 -10.17 -6.34
CA HIS A 388 21.78 -10.56 -5.51
C HIS A 388 22.94 -11.13 -6.32
N THR A 389 22.65 -11.81 -7.42
CA THR A 389 23.68 -12.29 -8.35
C THR A 389 24.43 -11.12 -8.97
N GLU A 390 23.69 -10.10 -9.42
CA GLU A 390 24.22 -8.87 -10.02
C GLU A 390 24.94 -7.99 -8.99
N GLU A 391 24.43 -7.87 -7.77
CA GLU A 391 25.10 -7.21 -6.63
C GLU A 391 26.52 -7.77 -6.43
N ASN A 392 26.67 -9.08 -6.53
CA ASN A 392 27.94 -9.76 -6.39
C ASN A 392 28.76 -9.81 -7.69
N LYS A 393 28.34 -9.07 -8.73
CA LYS A 393 28.97 -9.03 -10.07
C LYS A 393 29.14 -10.40 -10.70
N ARG A 394 28.26 -11.34 -10.34
CA ARG A 394 28.22 -12.67 -10.92
C ARG A 394 27.21 -12.70 -12.05
N ARG A 395 27.37 -13.68 -12.94
CA ARG A 395 26.44 -13.96 -14.05
C ARG A 395 25.82 -15.36 -13.92
N THR A 396 26.05 -16.00 -12.78
CA THR A 396 25.58 -17.33 -12.45
C THR A 396 24.87 -17.24 -11.11
N LEU A 397 23.58 -17.55 -11.12
CA LEU A 397 22.73 -17.61 -9.94
C LEU A 397 23.21 -18.73 -9.01
N GLN A 398 23.42 -18.42 -7.74
CA GLN A 398 23.86 -19.38 -6.72
C GLN A 398 22.79 -19.56 -5.63
N LYS A 399 22.88 -20.67 -4.89
CA LYS A 399 21.98 -20.96 -3.77
C LYS A 399 21.98 -19.85 -2.71
N ASN A 400 23.13 -19.22 -2.47
CA ASN A 400 23.27 -18.11 -1.53
C ASN A 400 22.49 -16.86 -1.95
N ASP A 401 22.30 -16.63 -3.25
CA ASP A 401 21.49 -15.52 -3.75
C ASP A 401 20.01 -15.72 -3.45
N ILE A 402 19.55 -16.98 -3.58
CA ILE A 402 18.18 -17.37 -3.25
C ILE A 402 17.96 -17.23 -1.74
N ALA A 403 18.89 -17.71 -0.91
CA ALA A 403 18.81 -17.56 0.53
C ALA A 403 18.81 -16.08 0.98
N ALA A 404 19.60 -15.24 0.31
CA ALA A 404 19.62 -13.80 0.56
C ALA A 404 18.30 -13.13 0.15
N ALA A 405 17.74 -13.49 -1.02
CA ALA A 405 16.47 -12.96 -1.50
C ALA A 405 15.32 -13.29 -0.54
N ILE A 406 15.28 -14.54 -0.06
CA ILE A 406 14.32 -15.01 0.94
C ILE A 406 14.46 -14.19 2.23
N THR A 407 15.69 -14.03 2.74
CA THR A 407 15.92 -13.29 4.00
C THR A 407 15.56 -11.81 3.91
N ARG A 408 15.67 -11.20 2.73
CA ARG A 408 15.33 -9.78 2.51
C ARG A 408 13.87 -9.56 2.14
N THR A 409 13.08 -10.62 2.00
CA THR A 409 11.70 -10.58 1.52
C THR A 409 10.79 -11.31 2.51
N ASP A 410 10.09 -10.56 3.34
CA ASP A 410 9.13 -11.04 4.34
C ASP A 410 8.10 -12.04 3.79
N ILE A 411 7.53 -11.80 2.61
CA ILE A 411 6.56 -12.73 1.99
C ILE A 411 7.15 -14.12 1.67
N PHE A 412 8.48 -14.28 1.69
CA PHE A 412 9.17 -15.55 1.45
C PHE A 412 9.64 -16.24 2.73
N ASP A 413 9.29 -15.74 3.91
CA ASP A 413 9.74 -16.31 5.19
C ASP A 413 9.38 -17.79 5.36
N PHE A 414 8.29 -18.26 4.73
CA PHE A 414 7.91 -19.68 4.71
C PHE A 414 8.97 -20.62 4.06
N LEU A 415 9.95 -20.07 3.34
CA LEU A 415 11.05 -20.81 2.71
C LEU A 415 12.32 -20.85 3.55
N VAL A 416 12.39 -20.10 4.65
CA VAL A 416 13.61 -19.94 5.47
C VAL A 416 14.12 -21.28 5.99
N ASP A 417 13.21 -22.15 6.44
CA ASP A 417 13.56 -23.48 6.96
C ASP A 417 13.77 -24.53 5.85
N ILE A 418 13.42 -24.19 4.59
CA ILE A 418 13.51 -25.09 3.43
C ILE A 418 14.83 -24.88 2.69
N VAL A 419 15.30 -23.64 2.58
CA VAL A 419 16.52 -23.29 1.84
C VAL A 419 17.70 -23.19 2.82
N PRO A 420 18.62 -24.17 2.86
CA PRO A 420 19.73 -24.15 3.81
C PRO A 420 20.62 -22.95 3.57
N ARG A 421 20.89 -22.19 4.63
CA ARG A 421 21.89 -21.12 4.64
C ARG A 421 23.25 -21.79 4.77
N GLU A 422 24.18 -21.51 3.86
CA GLU A 422 25.58 -21.87 4.09
C GLU A 422 26.04 -21.05 5.30
N ASP A 423 26.26 -21.71 6.45
CA ASP A 423 26.75 -21.05 7.64
C ASP A 423 28.14 -20.48 7.33
N LEU A 424 28.27 -19.15 7.37
CA LEU A 424 29.53 -18.39 7.29
C LEU A 424 30.50 -18.68 8.45
N LYS A 425 30.34 -19.80 9.18
CA LYS A 425 31.14 -20.19 10.35
C LYS A 425 32.39 -20.99 10.00
N ASP A 426 32.46 -21.63 8.83
CA ASP A 426 33.56 -22.56 8.53
C ASP A 426 34.81 -21.92 7.89
N GLU A 427 34.69 -20.73 7.27
CA GLU A 427 35.85 -20.04 6.66
C GLU A 427 36.72 -19.27 7.66
N VAL A 428 36.17 -18.86 8.80
CA VAL A 428 36.91 -18.12 9.84
C VAL A 428 37.73 -19.06 10.74
N LEU A 429 37.29 -20.31 10.90
CA LEU A 429 37.99 -21.31 11.71
C LEU A 429 39.18 -21.95 10.95
N ALA A 430 39.17 -21.92 9.62
CA ALA A 430 40.24 -22.50 8.79
C ALA A 430 41.47 -21.60 8.61
N SER A 431 41.41 -20.32 9.01
CA SER A 431 42.47 -19.33 8.78
C SER A 431 43.32 -18.97 10.01
N MET A 432 43.12 -19.63 11.16
CA MET A 432 43.93 -19.37 12.35
C MET A 432 45.16 -20.29 12.46
N PRO A 433 46.38 -19.76 12.70
CA PRO A 433 47.56 -20.58 12.93
C PRO A 433 47.45 -21.35 14.25
N ARG A 434 47.76 -22.65 14.24
CA ARG A 434 47.93 -23.46 15.46
C ARG A 434 49.09 -22.90 16.30
N GLY A 435 48.77 -22.32 17.46
CA GLY A 435 49.75 -21.89 18.46
C GLY A 435 49.16 -21.85 19.87
N THR A 436 49.57 -22.82 20.70
CA THR A 436 49.58 -22.88 22.18
C THR A 436 48.28 -22.56 22.94
N VAL A 437 47.62 -23.62 23.40
CA VAL A 437 46.57 -23.63 24.43
C VAL A 437 47.22 -23.72 25.82
N PRO A 438 46.77 -22.95 26.83
CA PRO A 438 46.73 -23.42 28.20
C PRO A 438 45.31 -23.83 28.58
N VAL A 439 45.27 -25.01 29.20
CA VAL A 439 44.12 -25.78 29.65
C VAL A 439 43.45 -25.13 30.87
N GLY A 440 42.11 -25.11 30.90
CA GLY A 440 41.30 -24.92 32.12
C GLY A 440 39.92 -24.32 31.85
N GLY A 441 38.84 -25.13 31.93
CA GLY A 441 37.43 -24.68 31.79
C GLY A 441 36.85 -24.02 33.06
N PRO A 442 35.51 -24.00 33.28
CA PRO A 442 34.40 -24.18 32.34
C PRO A 442 33.56 -22.89 32.14
N ASN A 443 32.73 -22.98 31.11
CA ASN A 443 31.71 -22.07 30.59
C ASN A 443 30.87 -21.31 31.65
N GLU A 444 30.93 -19.97 31.67
CA GLU A 444 29.83 -19.09 32.13
C GLU A 444 30.04 -17.63 31.64
N GLY A 445 28.99 -17.04 31.06
CA GLY A 445 28.77 -15.58 30.96
C GLY A 445 29.43 -14.82 29.80
N LEU A 446 28.76 -14.77 28.64
CA LEU A 446 29.01 -13.70 27.66
C LEU A 446 28.40 -12.37 28.16
N PRO A 447 29.16 -11.25 28.18
CA PRO A 447 28.64 -9.95 28.59
C PRO A 447 27.77 -9.35 27.47
N TYR A 448 26.49 -9.14 27.77
CA TYR A 448 25.59 -8.30 26.97
C TYR A 448 26.09 -6.85 27.01
N TYR A 449 26.62 -6.34 25.89
CA TYR A 449 26.86 -4.91 25.73
C TYR A 449 25.52 -4.21 25.44
N TYR A 450 25.01 -3.54 26.46
CA TYR A 450 23.90 -2.59 26.38
C TYR A 450 24.38 -1.31 25.68
N MET A 451 23.75 -0.93 24.57
CA MET A 451 23.98 0.36 23.91
C MET A 451 22.93 1.36 24.42
N PRO A 452 23.30 2.49 25.06
CA PRO A 452 22.33 3.44 25.56
C PRO A 452 21.75 4.32 24.42
N PRO A 453 20.49 4.80 24.53
CA PRO A 453 19.89 5.65 23.51
C PRO A 453 20.54 7.03 23.50
N GLN A 454 21.02 7.49 22.35
CA GLN A 454 21.48 8.87 22.19
C GLN A 454 20.28 9.81 22.05
N HIS A 455 20.14 10.72 23.01
CA HIS A 455 19.24 11.86 22.95
C HIS A 455 19.63 12.78 21.78
N ALA A 456 18.70 13.00 20.85
CA ALA A 456 18.83 14.04 19.83
C ALA A 456 18.56 15.42 20.46
N SER A 457 19.62 16.10 20.87
CA SER A 457 19.57 17.54 21.17
C SER A 457 19.41 18.31 19.85
N GLN A 458 18.28 19.01 19.71
CA GLN A 458 18.04 19.98 18.63
C GLN A 458 19.08 21.10 18.72
N ALA A 459 19.99 21.15 17.76
CA ALA A 459 20.75 22.36 17.44
C ALA A 459 20.08 23.02 16.23
N GLN A 460 19.49 24.20 16.43
CA GLN A 460 19.03 25.07 15.37
C GLN A 460 20.21 25.44 14.45
N GLN A 461 20.16 25.03 13.19
CA GLN A 461 21.07 25.55 12.17
C GLN A 461 20.45 26.77 11.50
N MET A 462 21.11 27.91 11.75
CA MET A 462 20.85 29.21 11.18
C MET A 462 21.40 29.25 9.75
N TRP A 463 20.56 29.56 8.76
CA TRP A 463 20.95 29.73 7.36
C TRP A 463 21.74 31.05 7.17
N PRO A 464 22.87 31.09 6.44
CA PRO A 464 23.40 32.34 5.94
C PRO A 464 22.66 32.72 4.64
N GLN A 465 21.98 33.86 4.68
CA GLN A 465 21.41 34.55 3.52
C GLN A 465 22.52 35.05 2.59
N GLN A 466 22.38 34.84 1.28
CA GLN A 466 23.14 35.54 0.24
C GLN A 466 22.19 36.37 -0.66
N PRO A 467 22.63 37.52 -1.19
CA PRO A 467 21.76 38.57 -1.74
C PRO A 467 21.40 38.34 -3.23
N PRO A 468 20.37 39.04 -3.76
CA PRO A 468 19.88 38.82 -5.11
C PRO A 468 20.67 39.62 -6.16
N HIS A 469 20.93 39.01 -7.32
CA HIS A 469 21.34 39.71 -8.53
C HIS A 469 20.31 39.52 -9.66
N PRO A 470 20.18 40.52 -10.55
CA PRO A 470 19.00 40.73 -11.38
C PRO A 470 19.13 40.12 -12.77
N TYR A 471 18.01 39.65 -13.34
CA TYR A 471 17.96 39.23 -14.74
C TYR A 471 17.65 40.40 -15.67
N THR A 472 18.62 40.70 -16.51
CA THR A 472 18.52 41.51 -17.74
C THR A 472 17.73 40.77 -18.82
N THR A 473 16.87 41.54 -19.48
CA THR A 473 16.12 41.26 -20.71
C THR A 473 17.00 40.83 -21.89
N ALA A 474 16.59 39.77 -22.59
CA ALA A 474 16.98 39.50 -23.97
C ALA A 474 15.73 39.16 -24.80
N GLN A 475 15.36 40.08 -25.69
CA GLN A 475 14.28 39.97 -26.66
C GLN A 475 14.65 38.98 -27.78
N GLN A 476 13.70 38.14 -28.18
CA GLN A 476 13.73 37.45 -29.48
C GLN A 476 12.71 38.08 -30.43
N MET A 477 13.19 38.31 -31.65
CA MET A 477 12.61 39.05 -32.78
C MET A 477 11.39 38.36 -33.40
N TRP A 478 10.38 39.16 -33.78
CA TRP A 478 9.35 38.82 -34.76
C TRP A 478 9.62 39.56 -36.09
N PRO A 479 9.23 39.04 -37.27
CA PRO A 479 9.48 39.70 -38.55
C PRO A 479 8.42 40.73 -38.91
N HIS A 480 8.88 41.83 -39.50
CA HIS A 480 8.13 42.96 -40.03
C HIS A 480 7.12 42.58 -41.12
N GLN A 481 5.93 43.19 -41.06
CA GLN A 481 5.05 43.44 -42.20
C GLN A 481 4.77 44.94 -42.29
N GLN A 482 5.10 45.53 -43.43
CA GLN A 482 5.05 46.97 -43.74
C GLN A 482 3.65 47.39 -44.24
N GLN A 483 3.20 48.58 -43.86
CA GLN A 483 2.23 49.39 -44.61
C GLN A 483 2.67 50.87 -44.62
N PRO A 484 2.44 51.65 -45.71
CA PRO A 484 2.96 53.00 -45.89
C PRO A 484 1.99 54.11 -45.40
N PRO A 485 2.39 55.41 -45.45
CA PRO A 485 1.96 56.42 -44.49
C PRO A 485 0.68 57.19 -44.88
N ALA A 486 0.19 57.95 -43.89
CA ALA A 486 -0.95 58.84 -44.01
C ALA A 486 -0.65 60.14 -44.80
N ASP A 487 -1.74 60.76 -45.25
CA ASP A 487 -1.93 62.08 -45.87
C ASP A 487 -1.72 62.21 -47.39
N SER A 488 -2.77 61.87 -48.15
CA SER A 488 -3.57 62.81 -48.99
C SER A 488 -4.83 62.14 -49.54
#